data_AF-A0A955J5B8-F1
#
_entry.id   AF-A0A955J5B8-F1
#
_cell.length_a   1.000
_cell.length_b   1.000
_cell.length_c   1.000
_cell.angle_alpha   90.00
_cell.angle_beta   90.00
_cell.angle_gamma   90.00
#
_symmetry.space_group_name_H-M   'P 1'
#
loop_
_entity.id
_entity.type
_entity.pdbx_description
1 polymer ?
#
loop_
_entity_poly.entity_id
_entity_poly.type
_entity_poly.pdbx_seq_one_letter_code
_entity_poly.pdbx_strand_id
1 'polypeptide(L)'
;MDVQAERSLLEQRLDLIVRSLSRVAWVRGVGLPLVVALMSGVILAVQRVTLLRARSSTEYTIAIGFIVMLMLLGLLGPLTSARSARRLWQHFRRDCAAAGWCPACGYELRSAGVEADGCRVCPECGGAWRDGAHADGDS
;
A
#
# COMPACT_ATOMS: atom_id res chain seq x y z
N MET A 1 6.02 -34.53 -15.97
CA MET A 1 5.73 -33.17 -15.49
C MET A 1 6.17 -32.21 -16.56
N ASP A 2 5.27 -31.33 -17.00
CA ASP A 2 5.44 -30.52 -18.20
C ASP A 2 6.07 -29.17 -17.84
N VAL A 3 7.35 -29.00 -18.14
CA VAL A 3 8.17 -27.81 -17.81
C VAL A 3 7.57 -26.53 -18.39
N GLN A 4 6.78 -26.66 -19.47
CA GLN A 4 6.15 -25.54 -20.14
C GLN A 4 4.98 -24.95 -19.34
N ALA A 5 4.22 -25.81 -18.65
CA ALA A 5 3.15 -25.39 -17.75
C ALA A 5 3.71 -24.62 -16.55
N GLU A 6 4.84 -25.06 -15.99
CA GLU A 6 5.49 -24.42 -14.84
C GLU A 6 5.99 -23.00 -15.17
N ARG A 7 6.54 -22.80 -16.38
CA ARG A 7 6.98 -21.48 -16.84
C ARG A 7 5.82 -20.49 -16.99
N SER A 8 4.71 -20.91 -17.60
CA SER A 8 3.53 -20.03 -17.76
C SER A 8 2.93 -19.59 -16.42
N LEU A 9 2.92 -20.48 -15.44
CA LEU A 9 2.48 -20.19 -14.07
C LEU A 9 3.40 -19.17 -13.38
N LEU A 10 4.71 -19.28 -13.61
CA LEU A 10 5.71 -18.36 -13.09
C LEU A 10 5.60 -16.97 -13.71
N GLU A 11 5.42 -16.89 -15.03
CA GLU A 11 5.21 -15.62 -15.74
C GLU A 11 3.93 -14.93 -15.29
N GLN A 12 2.83 -15.68 -15.15
CA GLN A 12 1.55 -15.14 -14.69
C GLN A 12 1.63 -14.58 -13.25
N ARG A 13 2.42 -15.24 -12.38
CA ARG A 13 2.68 -14.75 -11.01
C ARG A 13 3.54 -13.50 -10.99
N LEU A 14 4.61 -13.46 -11.80
CA LEU A 14 5.48 -12.30 -11.93
C LEU A 14 4.69 -11.08 -12.38
N ASP A 15 3.80 -11.25 -13.36
CA ASP A 15 3.00 -10.14 -13.91
C ASP A 15 2.02 -9.55 -12.88
N LEU A 16 1.42 -10.41 -12.04
CA LEU A 16 0.58 -9.98 -10.91
C LEU A 16 1.37 -9.20 -9.86
N ILE A 17 2.55 -9.69 -9.50
CA ILE A 17 3.44 -9.03 -8.53
C ILE A 17 3.88 -7.66 -9.06
N VAL A 18 4.34 -7.59 -10.31
CA VAL A 18 4.80 -6.36 -10.95
C VAL A 18 3.69 -5.32 -11.05
N ARG A 19 2.46 -5.72 -11.42
CA ARG A 19 1.30 -4.79 -11.49
C ARG A 19 0.83 -4.29 -10.12
N SER A 20 1.06 -5.06 -9.06
CA SER A 20 0.78 -4.63 -7.68
C SER A 20 1.81 -3.62 -7.18
N LEU A 21 3.10 -3.87 -7.50
CA LEU A 21 4.20 -3.00 -7.13
C LEU A 21 4.16 -1.68 -7.89
N SER A 22 3.81 -1.69 -9.18
CA SER A 22 3.77 -0.49 -10.01
C SER A 22 2.72 0.52 -9.55
N ARG A 23 1.54 0.08 -9.10
CA ARG A 23 0.51 0.98 -8.55
C ARG A 23 0.94 1.63 -7.24
N VAL A 24 1.61 0.89 -6.36
CA VAL A 24 2.14 1.44 -5.10
C VAL A 24 3.32 2.37 -5.37
N ALA A 25 4.17 2.03 -6.33
CA ALA A 25 5.30 2.84 -6.75
C ALA A 25 4.84 4.15 -7.41
N TRP A 26 3.77 4.15 -8.21
CA TRP A 26 3.28 5.36 -8.89
C TRP A 26 2.68 6.38 -7.92
N VAL A 27 1.90 5.92 -6.93
CA VAL A 27 1.33 6.79 -5.88
C VAL A 27 2.42 7.38 -4.99
N ARG A 28 3.47 6.60 -4.68
CA ARG A 28 4.62 7.07 -3.89
C ARG A 28 5.58 7.95 -4.71
N GLY A 29 5.76 7.66 -5.99
CA GLY A 29 6.79 8.27 -6.84
C GLY A 29 6.37 9.56 -7.53
N VAL A 30 5.08 9.77 -7.83
CA VAL A 30 4.62 10.93 -8.62
C VAL A 30 3.66 11.81 -7.83
N GLY A 31 2.71 11.23 -7.11
CA GLY A 31 1.67 12.01 -6.41
C GLY A 31 2.20 12.83 -5.23
N LEU A 32 3.02 12.21 -4.37
CA LEU A 32 3.58 12.86 -3.19
C LEU A 32 4.53 14.03 -3.54
N PRO A 33 5.53 13.89 -4.44
CA PRO A 33 6.41 15.01 -4.77
C PRO A 33 5.69 16.17 -5.48
N LEU A 34 4.65 15.90 -6.28
CA LEU A 34 3.86 16.94 -6.94
C LEU A 34 3.13 17.82 -5.91
N VAL A 35 2.49 17.19 -4.92
CA VAL A 35 1.80 17.91 -3.83
C VAL A 35 2.81 18.71 -3.00
N VAL A 36 3.98 18.15 -2.72
CA VAL A 36 5.07 18.86 -2.01
C VAL A 36 5.57 20.06 -2.82
N ALA A 37 5.75 19.92 -4.14
CA ALA A 37 6.20 21.00 -5.01
C ALA A 37 5.17 22.15 -5.07
N LEU A 38 3.88 21.84 -5.16
CA LEU A 38 2.80 22.84 -5.14
C LEU A 38 2.76 23.59 -3.81
N MET A 39 2.81 22.88 -2.68
CA MET A 39 2.80 23.50 -1.35
C MET A 39 4.04 24.37 -1.11
N SER A 40 5.21 23.92 -1.55
CA SER A 40 6.46 24.69 -1.49
C SER A 40 6.38 25.96 -2.34
N GLY A 41 5.78 25.88 -3.54
CA GLY A 41 5.55 27.04 -4.40
C GLY A 41 4.64 28.09 -3.76
N VAL A 42 3.56 27.65 -3.11
CA VAL A 42 2.65 28.56 -2.37
C VAL A 42 3.38 29.27 -1.22
N ILE A 43 4.23 28.55 -0.47
CA ILE A 43 5.02 29.13 0.62
C ILE A 43 5.99 30.19 0.11
N LEU A 44 6.70 29.90 -0.99
CA LEU A 44 7.63 30.85 -1.61
C LEU A 44 6.90 32.09 -2.14
N ALA A 45 5.70 31.93 -2.70
CA ALA A 45 4.87 33.03 -3.17
C ALA A 45 4.41 33.93 -2.00
N VAL A 46 3.94 33.32 -0.91
CA VAL A 46 3.56 34.04 0.32
C VAL A 46 4.77 34.76 0.90
N GLN A 47 5.95 34.11 0.98
CA GLN A 47 7.19 34.76 1.42
C GLN A 47 7.54 35.97 0.56
N ARG A 48 7.51 35.85 -0.78
CA ARG A 48 7.81 36.95 -1.72
C ARG A 48 6.89 38.16 -1.51
N VAL A 49 5.59 37.93 -1.39
CA VAL A 49 4.61 38.99 -1.15
C VAL A 49 4.79 39.64 0.22
N THR A 50 5.17 38.85 1.24
CA THR A 50 5.37 39.33 2.62
C THR A 50 6.68 40.09 2.78
N LEU A 51 7.76 39.66 2.09
CA LEU A 51 9.07 40.34 2.06
C LEU A 51 8.99 41.71 1.41
N LEU A 52 8.12 41.87 0.41
CA LEU A 52 7.84 43.18 -0.19
C LEU A 52 7.12 44.13 0.78
N ARG A 53 6.56 43.62 1.88
CA ARG A 53 5.63 44.35 2.76
C ARG A 53 6.20 44.68 4.15
N ALA A 54 7.26 44.02 4.63
CA ALA A 54 7.65 44.11 6.05
C ALA A 54 9.17 44.13 6.27
N ARG A 55 9.69 45.26 6.78
CA ARG A 55 11.11 45.58 6.96
C ARG A 55 11.61 45.54 8.42
N SER A 56 11.06 44.76 9.38
CA SER A 56 11.73 44.74 10.72
C SER A 56 11.51 43.60 11.75
N SER A 57 10.78 42.50 11.54
CA SER A 57 10.78 41.38 12.54
C SER A 57 10.14 40.07 12.07
N THR A 58 10.36 39.66 10.82
CA THR A 58 9.54 38.63 10.15
C THR A 58 10.24 37.28 9.91
N GLU A 59 11.51 37.14 10.27
CA GLU A 59 12.30 35.94 9.94
C GLU A 59 11.90 34.72 10.78
N TYR A 60 11.54 34.91 12.06
CA TYR A 60 11.21 33.81 12.96
C TYR A 60 9.86 33.15 12.66
N THR A 61 8.85 33.91 12.24
CA THR A 61 7.50 33.37 11.97
C THR A 61 7.51 32.40 10.79
N ILE A 62 8.34 32.67 9.78
CA ILE A 62 8.49 31.83 8.59
C ILE A 62 9.19 30.51 8.96
N ALA A 63 10.30 30.58 9.70
CA ALA A 63 11.06 29.40 10.10
C ALA A 63 10.20 28.43 10.94
N ILE A 64 9.43 28.96 11.89
CA ILE A 64 8.51 28.17 12.72
C ILE A 64 7.41 27.53 11.86
N GLY A 65 6.81 28.28 10.94
CA GLY A 65 5.80 27.75 10.02
C GLY A 65 6.32 26.59 9.17
N PHE A 66 7.56 26.69 8.67
CA PHE A 66 8.18 25.65 7.86
C PHE A 66 8.48 24.38 8.67
N ILE A 67 9.03 24.54 9.89
CA ILE A 67 9.31 23.42 10.79
C ILE A 67 8.04 22.68 11.17
N VAL A 68 6.98 23.40 11.56
CA VAL A 68 5.68 22.81 11.91
C VAL A 68 5.09 22.06 10.73
N MET A 69 5.15 22.65 9.53
CA MET A 69 4.66 22.00 8.32
C MET A 69 5.41 20.69 8.00
N LEU A 70 6.75 20.71 8.05
CA LEU A 70 7.56 19.51 7.80
C LEU A 70 7.27 18.42 8.84
N MET A 71 7.09 18.80 10.12
CA MET A 71 6.75 17.87 11.19
C MET A 71 5.37 17.23 10.96
N LEU A 72 4.38 18.02 10.55
CA LEU A 72 3.04 17.52 10.21
C LEU A 72 3.06 16.58 9.00
N LEU A 73 3.82 16.90 7.94
CA LEU A 73 3.98 16.01 6.78
C LEU A 73 4.67 14.70 7.15
N GLY A 74 5.77 14.79 7.92
CA GLY A 74 6.52 13.63 8.37
C GLY A 74 5.70 12.70 9.28
N LEU A 75 4.77 13.27 10.07
CA LEU A 75 3.91 12.50 10.95
C LEU A 75 2.67 11.92 10.24
N LEU A 76 2.05 12.68 9.32
CA LEU A 76 0.84 12.27 8.62
C LEU A 76 1.10 11.27 7.49
N GLY A 77 2.27 11.33 6.84
CA GLY A 77 2.65 10.40 5.76
C GLY A 77 2.64 8.92 6.17
N PRO A 78 3.31 8.52 7.27
CA PRO A 78 3.31 7.14 7.75
C PRO A 78 1.92 6.67 8.20
N LEU A 79 1.13 7.54 8.84
CA LEU A 79 -0.21 7.21 9.34
C LEU A 79 -1.19 6.95 8.20
N THR A 80 -1.14 7.76 7.15
CA THR A 80 -1.97 7.57 5.95
C THR A 80 -1.50 6.38 5.12
N SER A 81 -0.18 6.18 5.00
CA SER A 81 0.43 5.03 4.34
C SER A 81 0.12 3.70 5.04
N ALA A 82 0.16 3.66 6.36
CA ALA A 82 -0.13 2.43 7.11
C ALA A 82 -1.58 1.99 6.89
N ARG A 83 -2.52 2.95 6.80
CA ARG A 83 -3.93 2.65 6.52
C ARG A 83 -4.14 2.17 5.09
N SER A 84 -3.52 2.82 4.10
CA SER A 84 -3.64 2.41 2.69
C SER A 84 -2.96 1.07 2.43
N ALA A 85 -1.78 0.83 3.01
CA ALA A 85 -1.10 -0.45 2.94
C ALA A 85 -1.94 -1.57 3.56
N ARG A 86 -2.57 -1.34 4.72
CA ARG A 86 -3.46 -2.34 5.35
C ARG A 86 -4.65 -2.69 4.44
N ARG A 87 -5.28 -1.71 3.79
CA ARG A 87 -6.40 -1.95 2.86
C ARG A 87 -5.95 -2.77 1.65
N LEU A 88 -4.82 -2.41 1.06
CA LEU A 88 -4.26 -3.14 -0.07
C LEU A 88 -3.92 -4.59 0.32
N TRP A 89 -3.31 -4.78 1.49
CA TRP A 89 -3.01 -6.11 2.04
C TRP A 89 -4.26 -6.94 2.30
N GLN A 90 -5.36 -6.33 2.73
CA GLN A 90 -6.63 -7.03 2.92
C GLN A 90 -7.22 -7.52 1.60
N HIS A 91 -7.18 -6.70 0.54
CA HIS A 91 -7.63 -7.13 -0.79
C HIS A 91 -6.75 -8.24 -1.35
N PHE A 92 -5.42 -8.07 -1.30
CA PHE A 92 -4.48 -9.09 -1.74
C PHE A 92 -4.69 -10.43 -1.00
N ARG A 93 -4.89 -10.37 0.33
CA ARG A 93 -5.19 -11.57 1.13
C ARG A 93 -6.46 -12.29 0.68
N ARG A 94 -7.52 -11.55 0.40
CA ARG A 94 -8.79 -12.11 -0.06
C ARG A 94 -8.65 -12.71 -1.45
N ASP A 95 -8.03 -12.00 -2.39
CA ASP A 95 -7.89 -12.44 -3.77
C ASP A 95 -7.01 -13.69 -3.88
N CYS A 96 -5.89 -13.74 -3.14
CA CYS A 96 -5.05 -14.93 -3.08
C CYS A 96 -5.78 -16.12 -2.46
N ALA A 97 -6.45 -15.92 -1.32
CA ALA A 97 -7.20 -17.00 -0.66
C ALA A 97 -8.33 -17.52 -1.54
N ALA A 98 -9.08 -16.64 -2.23
CA ALA A 98 -10.12 -17.00 -3.18
C ALA A 98 -9.56 -17.76 -4.40
N ALA A 99 -8.36 -17.42 -4.84
CA ALA A 99 -7.67 -18.16 -5.90
C ALA A 99 -7.11 -19.52 -5.42
N GLY A 100 -7.16 -19.82 -4.11
CA GLY A 100 -6.64 -21.04 -3.51
C GLY A 100 -5.15 -20.99 -3.21
N TRP A 101 -4.59 -19.81 -2.94
CA TRP A 101 -3.18 -19.59 -2.61
C TRP A 101 -3.03 -18.92 -1.25
N CYS A 102 -2.02 -19.33 -0.48
CA CYS A 102 -1.69 -18.72 0.79
C CYS A 102 -1.12 -17.30 0.56
N PRO A 103 -1.76 -16.22 1.06
CA PRO A 103 -1.25 -14.87 0.88
C PRO A 103 0.02 -14.55 1.70
N ALA A 104 0.46 -15.44 2.60
CA ALA A 104 1.67 -15.25 3.40
C ALA A 104 2.92 -15.84 2.71
N CYS A 105 2.83 -17.07 2.20
CA CYS A 105 3.98 -17.78 1.62
C CYS A 105 3.79 -18.19 0.16
N GLY A 106 2.59 -18.06 -0.42
CA GLY A 106 2.29 -18.45 -1.79
C GLY A 106 2.06 -19.95 -2.02
N TYR A 107 1.96 -20.76 -0.96
CA TYR A 107 1.64 -22.20 -1.06
C TYR A 107 0.21 -22.43 -1.60
N GLU A 108 0.00 -23.52 -2.36
CA GLU A 108 -1.32 -23.87 -2.89
C GLU A 108 -2.21 -24.44 -1.77
N LEU A 109 -3.31 -23.76 -1.44
CA LEU A 109 -4.25 -24.20 -0.42
C LEU A 109 -5.28 -25.20 -0.94
N ARG A 110 -5.43 -25.35 -2.26
CA ARG A 110 -6.43 -26.26 -2.85
C ARG A 110 -6.22 -27.72 -2.44
N SER A 111 -4.97 -28.11 -2.21
CA SER A 111 -4.58 -29.43 -1.73
C SER A 111 -4.74 -29.60 -0.21
N ALA A 112 -4.80 -28.50 0.55
CA ALA A 112 -5.03 -28.55 1.99
C ALA A 112 -6.51 -28.87 2.27
N GLY A 113 -6.76 -29.77 3.22
CA GLY A 113 -8.10 -30.06 3.70
C GLY A 113 -8.75 -28.83 4.34
N VAL A 114 -10.06 -28.69 4.18
CA VAL A 114 -10.85 -27.70 4.92
C VAL A 114 -11.13 -28.27 6.30
N GLU A 115 -10.81 -27.52 7.35
CA GLU A 115 -11.12 -27.88 8.72
C GLU A 115 -12.59 -27.61 9.06
N ALA A 116 -13.05 -28.10 10.23
CA ALA A 116 -14.45 -28.00 10.66
C ALA A 116 -14.97 -26.55 10.80
N ASP A 117 -14.08 -25.57 10.89
CA ASP A 117 -14.39 -24.13 10.97
C ASP A 117 -14.49 -23.45 9.59
N GLY A 118 -14.32 -24.20 8.50
CA GLY A 118 -14.32 -23.69 7.13
C GLY A 118 -13.02 -22.98 6.74
N CYS A 119 -11.95 -23.12 7.53
CA CYS A 119 -10.63 -22.60 7.20
C CYS A 119 -9.74 -23.68 6.57
N ARG A 120 -8.82 -23.26 5.71
CA ARG A 120 -7.69 -24.07 5.26
C ARG A 120 -6.44 -23.59 5.95
N VAL A 121 -5.72 -24.50 6.60
CA VAL A 121 -4.44 -24.23 7.27
C VAL A 121 -3.30 -24.49 6.28
N CYS A 122 -2.46 -23.49 6.09
CA CYS A 122 -1.28 -23.61 5.25
C CYS A 122 -0.22 -24.49 5.94
N PRO A 123 0.22 -25.61 5.34
CA PRO A 123 1.21 -26.49 5.97
C PRO A 123 2.60 -25.86 6.08
N GLU A 124 2.94 -24.92 5.18
CA GLU A 124 4.25 -24.24 5.19
C GLU A 124 4.39 -23.19 6.31
N CYS A 125 3.45 -22.26 6.41
CA CYS A 125 3.56 -21.11 7.32
C CYS A 125 2.64 -21.18 8.53
N GLY A 126 1.77 -22.18 8.63
CA GLY A 126 0.76 -22.31 9.69
C GLY A 126 -0.37 -21.28 9.65
N GLY A 127 -0.49 -20.51 8.56
CA GLY A 127 -1.54 -19.49 8.42
C GLY A 127 -2.89 -20.12 8.06
N ALA A 128 -3.97 -19.67 8.70
CA ALA A 128 -5.33 -20.14 8.43
C ALA A 128 -6.15 -19.11 7.64
N TRP A 129 -6.84 -19.56 6.59
CA TRP A 129 -7.64 -18.70 5.70
C TRP A 129 -9.00 -19.32 5.43
N ARG A 130 -10.06 -18.50 5.46
CA ARG A 130 -11.43 -18.95 5.20
C ARG A 130 -11.59 -19.30 3.72
N ASP A 131 -12.18 -20.46 3.41
CA ASP A 131 -12.40 -20.87 2.03
C ASP A 131 -13.50 -20.02 1.38
N GLY A 132 -13.18 -19.32 0.29
CA GLY A 132 -14.10 -18.41 -0.39
C GLY A 132 -15.35 -19.12 -0.92
N ALA A 133 -15.25 -20.42 -1.21
CA ALA A 133 -16.36 -21.24 -1.69
C ALA A 133 -17.49 -21.47 -0.66
N HIS A 134 -17.26 -21.17 0.63
CA HIS A 134 -18.28 -21.27 1.69
C HIS A 134 -18.89 -19.92 2.11
N ALA A 135 -18.40 -18.79 1.58
CA ALA A 135 -18.88 -17.48 1.99
C ALA A 135 -20.23 -17.07 1.33
N ASP A 136 -20.60 -17.71 0.22
CA ASP A 136 -21.77 -17.33 -0.59
C ASP A 136 -23.00 -18.25 -0.38
N GLY A 137 -22.97 -19.11 0.64
CA GLY A 137 -24.00 -20.15 0.87
C GLY A 137 -25.18 -19.76 1.77
N ASP A 138 -25.28 -18.50 2.19
CA ASP A 138 -26.35 -18.01 3.07
C ASP A 138 -27.19 -16.95 2.32
N SER A 139 -28.04 -17.42 1.40
CA SER A 139 -29.09 -16.65 0.73
C SER A 139 -30.31 -17.51 0.48
#